data_AF-A0A2R9SN28-F1
#
_entry.id   AF-A0A2R9SN28-F1
#
_cell.length_a   1.000
_cell.length_b   1.000
_cell.length_c   1.000
_cell.angle_alpha   90.00
_cell.angle_beta   90.00
_cell.angle_gamma   90.00
#
_symmetry.space_group_name_H-M   'P 1'
#
loop_
_entity.id
_entity.type
_entity.pdbx_description
1 polymer ?
#
loop_
_entity_poly.entity_id
_entity_poly.type
_entity_poly.pdbx_seq_one_letter_code
_entity_poly.pdbx_strand_id
1 'polypeptide(L)' 'MLKTLKVELFSDSDLDQLQDQVNEFLYKLHPDDVKDVKLSSADGTYDILIIYKQ' A
#
# COMPACT_ATOMS: atom_id res chain seq x y z
N MET A 1 -14.85 8.34 -16.72
CA MET A 1 -14.96 8.85 -15.33
C MET A 1 -13.61 9.39 -14.91
N LEU A 2 -13.56 10.52 -14.21
CA LEU A 2 -12.34 10.99 -13.56
C LEU A 2 -12.07 10.07 -12.35
N LYS A 3 -10.92 9.39 -12.35
CA LYS A 3 -10.47 8.61 -11.18
C LYS A 3 -9.99 9.58 -10.10
N THR A 4 -10.31 9.27 -8.85
CA THR A 4 -9.94 10.07 -7.68
C THR A 4 -8.64 9.55 -7.09
N LEU A 5 -7.80 10.43 -6.55
CA LEU A 5 -6.63 10.01 -5.78
C LEU A 5 -7.07 9.52 -4.40
N LYS A 6 -6.57 8.35 -4.01
CA LYS A 6 -6.77 7.71 -2.70
C LYS A 6 -5.44 7.33 -2.09
N VAL A 7 -5.47 7.11 -0.78
CA VAL A 7 -4.32 6.70 0.02
C VAL A 7 -4.76 5.53 0.91
N GLU A 8 -3.92 4.50 0.98
CA GLU A 8 -4.06 3.38 1.91
C GLU A 8 -2.77 3.24 2.71
N LEU A 9 -2.88 2.94 4.00
CA LEU A 9 -1.74 2.76 4.90
C LEU A 9 -1.82 1.37 5.55
N PHE A 10 -0.77 0.59 5.37
CA PHE A 10 -0.59 -0.70 6.02
C PHE A 10 0.54 -0.58 7.03
N SER A 11 0.34 -1.13 8.22
CA SER A 11 1.33 -1.10 9.30
C SER A 11 1.29 -2.40 10.07
N ASP A 12 2.42 -3.08 10.20
CA ASP A 12 2.54 -4.31 10.99
C ASP A 12 3.97 -4.50 11.50
N SER A 13 4.12 -5.23 12.59
CA SER A 13 5.42 -5.71 13.09
C SER A 13 5.84 -7.03 12.43
N ASP A 14 4.86 -7.81 11.96
CA ASP A 14 5.11 -9.03 11.19
C ASP A 14 5.22 -8.70 9.69
N LEU A 15 6.43 -8.84 9.15
CA LEU A 15 6.72 -8.48 7.77
C LEU A 15 6.01 -9.39 6.76
N ASP A 16 5.85 -10.68 7.08
CA ASP A 16 5.23 -11.65 6.17
C ASP A 16 3.73 -11.35 6.05
N GLN A 17 3.07 -11.09 7.18
CA GLN A 17 1.66 -10.70 7.19
C GLN A 17 1.43 -9.36 6.48
N LEU A 18 2.30 -8.37 6.70
CA LEU A 18 2.21 -7.08 6.03
C LEU A 18 2.35 -7.22 4.52
N GLN A 19 3.30 -8.04 4.07
CA GLN A 19 3.53 -8.30 2.66
C GLN A 19 2.30 -8.95 2.01
N ASP A 20 1.67 -9.92 2.66
CA ASP A 20 0.46 -10.56 2.15
C ASP A 20 -0.70 -9.56 2.00
N GLN A 21 -0.92 -8.70 3.00
CA GLN A 21 -1.97 -7.67 2.96
C GLN A 21 -1.75 -6.67 1.81
N VAL A 22 -0.52 -6.17 1.68
CA VAL A 22 -0.16 -5.20 0.63
C VAL A 22 -0.27 -5.83 -0.76
N ASN A 23 0.18 -7.06 -0.93
CA ASN A 23 0.08 -7.78 -2.20
C ASN A 23 -1.38 -8.04 -2.59
N GLU A 24 -2.22 -8.46 -1.64
CA GLU A 24 -3.64 -8.68 -1.90
C GLU A 24 -4.34 -7.36 -2.32
N PHE A 25 -3.95 -6.25 -1.70
CA PHE A 25 -4.46 -4.93 -2.06
C PHE A 25 -4.01 -4.52 -3.47
N LEU A 26 -2.72 -4.60 -3.76
CA LEU A 26 -2.15 -4.24 -5.06
C LEU A 26 -2.70 -5.11 -6.19
N TYR A 27 -2.99 -6.40 -5.93
CA TYR A 27 -3.59 -7.30 -6.91
C TYR A 27 -4.98 -6.85 -7.39
N LYS A 28 -5.70 -6.07 -6.58
CA LYS A 28 -7.02 -5.52 -6.92
C LYS A 28 -6.94 -4.25 -7.76
N LEU A 29 -5.75 -3.67 -7.92
CA LEU A 29 -5.53 -2.43 -8.66
C LEU A 29 -4.90 -2.68 -10.03
N HIS A 30 -5.27 -1.85 -11.01
CA HIS A 30 -4.54 -1.83 -12.27
C HIS A 30 -3.16 -1.19 -12.04
N PRO A 31 -2.05 -1.71 -12.62
CA PRO A 31 -0.70 -1.17 -12.39
C PRO A 31 -0.58 0.34 -12.65
N ASP A 32 -1.23 0.84 -13.71
CA ASP A 32 -1.24 2.28 -14.05
C ASP A 32 -1.97 3.18 -13.04
N ASP A 33 -2.79 2.59 -12.18
CA ASP A 33 -3.53 3.32 -11.15
C ASP A 33 -2.69 3.54 -9.89
N VAL A 34 -1.67 2.73 -9.64
CA VAL A 34 -0.69 2.98 -8.58
C VAL A 34 0.12 4.23 -8.95
N LYS A 35 0.24 5.18 -8.03
CA LYS A 35 0.92 6.46 -8.24
C LYS A 35 2.23 6.53 -7.50
N ASP A 36 2.23 6.09 -6.25
CA ASP A 36 3.41 6.11 -5.39
C ASP A 36 3.27 5.04 -4.30
N VAL A 37 4.40 4.53 -3.83
CA VAL A 37 4.49 3.61 -2.69
C VAL A 37 5.63 4.09 -1.81
N LYS A 38 5.32 4.43 -0.55
CA LYS A 38 6.29 4.89 0.43
C LYS A 38 6.43 3.87 1.53
N LEU A 39 7.69 3.54 1.83
CA LEU A 39 8.06 2.56 2.84
C LEU A 39 8.72 3.29 4.01
N SER A 40 8.33 2.91 5.21
CA SER A 40 8.94 3.38 6.46
C SER A 40 9.06 2.21 7.43
N SER A 41 9.97 2.34 8.39
CA SER A 41 10.10 1.39 9.48
C SER A 41 10.59 2.14 10.71
N ALA A 42 9.97 1.87 11.86
CA ALA A 42 10.36 2.43 13.14
C ALA A 42 10.08 1.41 14.25
N ASP A 43 10.97 1.28 15.23
CA ASP A 43 10.74 0.52 16.46
C ASP A 43 10.14 -0.91 16.27
N GLY A 44 10.60 -1.63 15.23
CA GLY A 44 10.15 -3.00 14.97
C GLY A 44 8.82 -3.11 14.22
N THR A 45 8.25 -1.99 13.77
CA THR A 45 7.12 -1.96 12.85
C THR A 45 7.56 -1.51 11.46
N TYR A 46 6.82 -1.96 10.45
CA TYR A 46 6.95 -1.61 9.06
C TYR A 46 5.66 -0.93 8.60
N ASP A 47 5.80 0.19 7.89
CA ASP A 47 4.70 0.97 7.38
C ASP A 47 4.81 1.10 5.85
N ILE A 48 3.71 0.89 5.15
CA ILE A 48 3.59 0.98 3.70
C ILE A 48 2.41 1.87 3.36
N LEU A 49 2.69 3.04 2.78
CA LEU A 49 1.68 3.96 2.27
C LEU A 49 1.58 3.83 0.75
N ILE A 50 0.38 3.58 0.24
CA ILE A 50 0.10 3.42 -1.18
C ILE A 50 -0.82 4.55 -1.63
N ILE A 51 -0.37 5.31 -2.64
CA ILE A 51 -1.16 6.35 -3.30
C ILE A 51 -1.63 5.80 -4.65
N TYR A 52 -2.93 5.84 -4.91
CA TYR A 52 -3.50 5.21 -6.11
C TYR A 52 -4.72 5.96 -6.66
N LYS A 53 -5.13 5.64 -7.89
CA LYS A 53 -6.31 6.18 -8.57
C LYS A 53 -7.47 5.18 -8.51
N GLN A 54 -8.67 5.63 -8.14
CA GLN A 54 -9.89 4.81 -8.17
C GLN A 54 -11.12 5.61 -8.60
#